data_AF-A0AA39PID7-F1
#
_entry.id   AF-A0AA39PID7-F1
#
_cell.length_a   1.000
_cell.length_b   1.000
_cell.length_c   1.000
_cell.angle_alpha   90.00
_cell.angle_beta   90.00
_cell.angle_gamma   90.00
#
_symmetry.space_group_name_H-M   'P 1'
#
loop_
_entity.id
_entity.type
_entity.pdbx_description
1 polymer ?
#
loop_
_entity_poly.entity_id
_entity_poly.type
_entity_poly.pdbx_seq_one_letter_code
_entity_poly.pdbx_strand_id
1 'polypeptide(L)'
;MANHLRRLSVAWKLTKPAPPAPVASAETPSDNALQHFLEHTKRHYLSDIEESRENANEWLMVMETKQGCCEDLDSIASSIGFAWLSSQSSTTIPYIQIDKGDLALRAENLYALQLAGIDNPQEQLLLPNNLASYTPFPSTRLVSSTTIVLALHSFLMLRV
;
A
#
# COMPACT_ATOMS: atom_id res chain seq x y z
N MET A 1 27.47 -22.80 -45.39
CA MET A 1 26.44 -23.84 -45.15
C MET A 1 27.13 -24.92 -44.32
N ALA A 2 26.79 -25.29 -43.08
CA ALA A 2 25.60 -25.10 -42.28
C ALA A 2 25.98 -25.05 -40.77
N ASN A 3 25.16 -24.36 -39.99
CA ASN A 3 25.33 -24.08 -38.56
C ASN A 3 25.22 -25.33 -37.69
N HIS A 4 26.14 -25.47 -36.74
CA HIS A 4 26.12 -26.52 -35.72
C HIS A 4 25.44 -26.00 -34.45
N LEU A 5 24.11 -26.00 -34.43
CA LEU A 5 23.33 -25.67 -33.23
C LEU A 5 23.29 -26.89 -32.30
N ARG A 6 24.10 -26.86 -31.24
CA ARG A 6 24.05 -27.83 -30.14
C ARG A 6 22.77 -27.57 -29.32
N ARG A 7 21.83 -28.51 -29.40
CA ARG A 7 20.60 -28.53 -28.61
C ARG A 7 20.93 -29.10 -27.22
N LEU A 8 20.96 -28.26 -26.19
CA LEU A 8 21.10 -28.70 -24.80
C LEU A 8 19.72 -29.05 -24.24
N SER A 9 19.42 -30.35 -24.14
CA SER A 9 18.24 -30.84 -23.44
C SER A 9 18.57 -30.92 -21.94
N VAL A 10 18.01 -30.02 -21.13
CA VAL A 10 18.07 -30.12 -19.67
C VAL A 10 16.81 -30.85 -19.21
N ALA A 11 17.00 -32.10 -18.76
CA ALA A 11 15.94 -32.92 -18.19
C ALA A 11 15.53 -32.39 -16.81
N TRP A 12 14.36 -31.76 -16.72
CA TRP A 12 13.74 -31.42 -15.44
C TRP A 12 13.04 -32.68 -14.90
N LYS A 13 13.63 -33.29 -13.87
CA LYS A 13 12.99 -34.34 -13.07
C LYS A 13 11.80 -33.71 -12.33
N LEU A 14 10.59 -34.07 -12.73
CA LEU A 14 9.35 -33.71 -12.03
C LEU A 14 9.24 -34.56 -10.76
N THR A 15 9.55 -33.97 -9.60
CA THR A 15 9.24 -34.60 -8.30
C THR A 15 7.77 -34.35 -7.99
N LYS A 16 7.02 -35.43 -7.77
CA LYS A 16 5.60 -35.46 -7.40
C LYS A 16 5.36 -34.65 -6.11
N PRO A 17 4.45 -33.66 -6.08
CA PRO A 17 4.18 -32.92 -4.86
C PRO A 17 3.46 -33.80 -3.83
N ALA A 18 3.90 -33.71 -2.58
CA ALA A 18 3.25 -34.32 -1.43
C ALA A 18 1.84 -33.71 -1.23
N PRO A 19 0.86 -34.49 -0.72
CA PRO A 19 -0.46 -33.96 -0.41
C PRO A 19 -0.34 -32.82 0.61
N PRO A 20 -1.08 -31.72 0.44
CA PRO A 20 -0.99 -30.58 1.36
C PRO A 20 -1.43 -31.03 2.75
N ALA A 21 -0.57 -30.78 3.74
CA ALA A 21 -0.95 -30.80 5.14
C ALA A 21 -2.19 -29.91 5.34
N PRO A 22 -3.09 -30.23 6.29
CA PRO A 22 -4.25 -29.40 6.58
C PRO A 22 -3.76 -27.98 6.84
N VAL A 23 -4.11 -27.09 5.92
CA VAL A 23 -3.87 -25.65 6.00
C VAL A 23 -4.42 -25.20 7.35
N ALA A 24 -3.51 -24.83 8.24
CA ALA A 24 -3.84 -24.09 9.44
C ALA A 24 -4.76 -22.94 9.02
N SER A 25 -5.90 -22.89 9.69
CA SER A 25 -7.03 -22.00 9.50
C SER A 25 -6.66 -20.69 8.81
N ALA A 26 -7.18 -20.50 7.59
CA ALA A 26 -7.40 -19.17 7.08
C ALA A 26 -8.39 -18.52 8.06
N GLU A 27 -7.86 -17.73 8.99
CA GLU A 27 -8.65 -16.85 9.82
C GLU A 27 -9.46 -15.97 8.87
N THR A 28 -10.77 -16.01 9.00
CA THR A 28 -11.65 -15.05 8.34
C THR A 28 -11.09 -13.66 8.61
N PRO A 29 -10.77 -12.84 7.59
CA PRO A 29 -10.40 -11.46 7.85
C PRO A 29 -11.56 -10.87 8.64
N SER A 30 -11.30 -10.47 9.88
CA SER A 30 -12.30 -9.77 10.67
C SER A 30 -12.74 -8.57 9.84
N ASP A 31 -14.03 -8.22 9.87
CA ASP A 31 -14.59 -7.12 9.08
C ASP A 31 -13.85 -5.77 9.32
N ASN A 32 -12.98 -5.70 10.33
CA ASN A 32 -12.19 -4.54 10.74
C ASN A 32 -10.66 -4.71 10.55
N ALA A 33 -10.18 -5.73 9.84
CA ALA A 33 -8.74 -5.96 9.68
C ALA A 33 -8.04 -4.76 9.01
N LEU A 34 -8.64 -4.23 7.92
CA LEU A 34 -8.15 -3.05 7.20
C LEU A 34 -8.13 -1.81 8.10
N GLN A 35 -9.24 -1.56 8.79
CA GLN A 35 -9.37 -0.47 9.74
C GLN A 35 -8.28 -0.54 10.83
N HIS A 36 -8.11 -1.70 11.45
CA HIS A 36 -7.14 -1.91 12.53
C HIS A 36 -5.72 -1.64 12.05
N PHE A 37 -5.36 -2.09 10.85
CA PHE A 37 -4.07 -1.75 10.24
C PHE A 37 -3.88 -0.25 10.04
N LEU A 38 -4.85 0.45 9.46
CA LEU A 38 -4.72 1.88 9.19
C LEU A 38 -4.55 2.66 10.49
N GLU A 39 -5.38 2.38 11.51
CA GLU A 39 -5.29 3.01 12.82
C GLU A 39 -3.98 2.68 13.54
N HIS A 40 -3.56 1.41 13.52
CA HIS A 40 -2.32 0.99 14.15
C HIS A 40 -1.10 1.63 13.47
N THR A 41 -1.04 1.57 12.15
CA THR A 41 0.07 2.09 11.34
C THR A 41 0.18 3.60 11.46
N LYS A 42 -0.96 4.32 11.39
CA LYS A 42 -1.00 5.78 11.63
C LYS A 42 -0.47 6.14 13.01
N ARG A 43 -0.93 5.45 14.05
CA ARG A 43 -0.49 5.71 15.43
C ARG A 43 1.00 5.44 15.61
N HIS A 44 1.49 4.33 15.06
CA HIS A 44 2.90 3.95 15.13
C HIS A 44 3.78 4.99 14.42
N TYR A 45 3.41 5.41 13.22
CA TYR A 45 4.14 6.43 12.48
C TYR A 45 4.19 7.78 13.22
N LEU A 46 3.06 8.23 13.78
CA LEU A 46 3.04 9.48 14.55
C LEU A 46 3.91 9.39 15.81
N SER A 47 3.89 8.25 16.50
CA SER A 47 4.78 7.98 17.65
C SER A 47 6.25 8.04 17.24
N ASP A 48 6.61 7.41 16.12
CA ASP A 48 7.98 7.41 15.62
C ASP A 48 8.47 8.81 15.26
N ILE A 49 7.62 9.65 14.67
CA ILE A 49 7.95 11.06 14.40
C ILE A 49 8.18 11.84 15.70
N GLU A 50 7.35 11.61 16.73
CA GLU A 50 7.45 12.28 18.02
C GLU A 50 8.72 11.87 18.79
N GLU A 51 9.12 10.61 18.71
CA GLU A 51 10.32 10.08 19.37
C GLU A 51 11.61 10.56 18.70
N SER A 52 11.73 10.38 17.38
CA SER A 52 12.90 10.79 16.63
C SER A 52 12.62 10.89 15.14
N ARG A 53 13.09 11.98 14.54
CA ARG A 53 13.05 12.16 13.08
C ARG A 53 13.75 11.05 12.31
N GLU A 54 14.75 10.40 12.90
CA GLU A 54 15.45 9.29 12.25
C GLU A 54 14.54 8.08 12.05
N ASN A 55 13.64 7.79 13.01
CA ASN A 55 12.68 6.70 12.92
C ASN A 55 11.70 6.94 11.77
N ALA A 56 11.22 8.18 11.62
CA ALA A 56 10.34 8.59 10.52
C ALA A 56 10.97 8.42 9.11
N ASN A 57 12.30 8.33 9.00
CA ASN A 57 13.00 8.08 7.74
C ASN A 57 13.04 6.60 7.35
N GLU A 58 12.79 5.68 8.28
CA GLU A 58 12.70 4.26 7.98
C GLU A 58 11.41 3.92 7.23
N TRP A 59 10.36 4.70 7.51
CA TRP A 59 9.04 4.56 6.91
C TRP A 59 9.04 4.85 5.43
N LEU A 60 8.48 3.90 4.68
CA LEU A 60 8.10 4.09 3.30
C LEU A 60 6.74 4.78 3.24
N MET A 61 6.72 6.02 2.80
CA MET A 61 5.47 6.72 2.60
C MET A 61 4.99 6.55 1.16
N VAL A 62 3.75 6.09 1.01
CA VAL A 62 3.12 5.89 -0.29
C VAL A 62 2.24 7.10 -0.55
N MET A 63 2.58 7.88 -1.57
CA MET A 63 1.94 9.15 -1.85
C MET A 63 1.67 9.29 -3.34
N GLU A 64 0.70 10.12 -3.73
CA GLU A 64 0.51 10.49 -5.12
C GLU A 64 1.56 11.52 -5.59
N THR A 65 1.97 11.42 -6.86
CA THR A 65 2.99 12.31 -7.46
C THR A 65 2.44 13.67 -7.88
N LYS A 66 1.13 13.81 -8.05
CA LYS A 66 0.52 15.05 -8.50
C LYS A 66 0.26 15.95 -7.29
N GLN A 67 1.18 16.89 -7.06
CA GLN A 67 0.98 17.97 -6.11
C GLN A 67 -0.29 18.77 -6.49
N GLY A 68 -1.27 18.79 -5.58
CA GLY A 68 -2.36 19.76 -5.60
C GLY A 68 -3.54 19.48 -6.56
N CYS A 69 -3.78 18.24 -6.99
CA CYS A 69 -4.98 17.95 -7.79
C CYS A 69 -5.60 16.59 -7.47
N CYS A 70 -6.91 16.64 -7.18
CA CYS A 70 -7.89 15.57 -7.00
C CYS A 70 -7.33 14.14 -6.90
N GLU A 71 -7.12 13.65 -5.68
CA GLU A 71 -6.96 12.23 -5.41
C GLU A 71 -8.29 11.51 -5.70
N ASP A 72 -8.32 10.84 -6.85
CA ASP A 72 -9.41 9.96 -7.25
C ASP A 72 -9.44 8.71 -6.35
N LEU A 73 -10.59 8.04 -6.31
CA LEU A 73 -10.76 6.83 -5.50
C LEU A 73 -9.69 5.77 -5.80
N ASP A 74 -9.31 5.61 -7.07
CA ASP A 74 -8.30 4.65 -7.50
C ASP A 74 -6.93 4.91 -6.87
N SER A 75 -6.56 6.18 -6.72
CA SER A 75 -5.32 6.61 -6.08
C SER A 75 -5.31 6.31 -4.57
N ILE A 76 -6.42 6.60 -3.88
CA ILE A 76 -6.59 6.28 -2.46
C ILE A 76 -6.57 4.76 -2.26
N ALA A 77 -7.33 4.02 -3.06
CA ALA A 77 -7.39 2.57 -2.97
C ALA A 77 -6.04 1.91 -3.25
N SER A 78 -5.29 2.40 -4.24
CA SER A 78 -3.99 1.84 -4.62
C SER A 78 -2.91 2.12 -3.57
N SER A 79 -2.89 3.32 -2.99
CA SER A 79 -1.96 3.66 -1.91
C SER A 79 -2.22 2.81 -0.66
N ILE A 80 -3.49 2.67 -0.26
CA ILE A 80 -3.90 1.80 0.86
C ILE A 80 -3.54 0.33 0.57
N GLY A 81 -3.90 -0.19 -0.60
CA GLY A 81 -3.65 -1.57 -0.98
C GLY A 81 -2.16 -1.90 -1.02
N PHE A 82 -1.34 -0.99 -1.53
CA PHE A 82 0.11 -1.17 -1.54
C PHE A 82 0.71 -1.10 -0.14
N ALA A 83 0.28 -0.15 0.70
CA ALA A 83 0.74 -0.08 2.08
C ALA A 83 0.38 -1.35 2.86
N TRP A 84 -0.85 -1.86 2.69
CA TRP A 84 -1.27 -3.12 3.28
C TRP A 84 -0.39 -4.29 2.82
N LEU A 85 -0.13 -4.41 1.51
CA LEU A 85 0.67 -5.51 0.98
C LEU A 85 2.14 -5.45 1.40
N SER A 86 2.73 -4.24 1.35
CA SER A 86 4.14 -4.02 1.69
C SER A 86 4.42 -4.03 3.19
N SER A 87 3.38 -3.85 4.03
CA SER A 87 3.51 -3.91 5.50
C SER A 87 4.10 -5.21 6.02
N GLN A 88 4.00 -6.30 5.25
CA GLN A 88 4.59 -7.60 5.58
C GLN A 88 6.12 -7.61 5.52
N SER A 89 6.71 -6.67 4.78
CA SER A 89 8.16 -6.62 4.50
C SER A 89 8.83 -5.31 4.93
N SER A 90 8.08 -4.22 5.06
CA SER A 90 8.59 -2.90 5.36
C SER A 90 7.57 -2.08 6.16
N THR A 91 8.05 -1.13 6.96
CA THR A 91 7.19 -0.13 7.61
C THR A 91 6.66 0.83 6.56
N THR A 92 5.45 0.58 6.07
CA THR A 92 4.82 1.36 4.99
C THR A 92 3.54 2.03 5.47
N ILE A 93 3.36 3.30 5.15
CA ILE A 93 2.16 4.06 5.48
C ILE A 93 1.57 4.75 4.24
N PRO A 94 0.24 4.65 4.00
CA PRO A 94 -0.40 5.41 2.94
C PRO A 94 -0.58 6.86 3.40
N TYR A 95 -0.15 7.81 2.58
CA TYR A 95 -0.30 9.24 2.80
C TYR A 95 -1.18 9.86 1.71
N ILE A 96 -2.36 10.30 2.13
CA ILE A 96 -3.44 10.79 1.28
C ILE A 96 -3.36 12.31 1.30
N GLN A 97 -2.90 12.93 0.21
CA GLN A 97 -2.69 14.38 0.07
C GLN A 97 -4.00 15.15 -0.17
N ILE A 98 -5.07 14.79 0.53
CA ILE A 98 -6.33 15.53 0.58
C ILE A 98 -6.48 16.17 1.96
N ASP A 99 -6.80 17.46 1.99
CA ASP A 99 -7.16 18.13 3.23
C ASP A 99 -8.40 17.49 3.86
N LYS A 100 -8.45 17.42 5.20
CA LYS A 100 -9.58 16.82 5.92
C LYS A 100 -10.95 17.37 5.47
N GLY A 101 -11.04 18.66 5.19
CA GLY A 101 -12.25 19.32 4.69
C GLY A 101 -12.65 18.87 3.29
N ASP A 102 -11.68 18.71 2.39
CA ASP A 102 -11.92 18.31 1.01
C ASP A 102 -12.30 16.83 0.89
N LEU A 103 -11.77 15.97 1.78
CA LEU A 103 -12.15 14.56 1.84
C LEU A 103 -13.64 14.40 2.18
N ALA A 104 -14.18 15.29 3.03
CA ALA A 104 -15.60 15.28 3.40
C ALA A 104 -16.53 15.61 2.22
N LEU A 105 -16.04 16.37 1.24
CA LEU A 105 -16.83 16.78 0.08
C LEU A 105 -16.91 15.68 -1.00
N ARG A 106 -16.09 14.62 -0.89
CA ARG A 106 -16.03 13.51 -1.83
C ARG A 106 -16.93 12.35 -1.39
N ALA A 107 -18.25 12.55 -1.49
CA ALA A 107 -19.24 11.56 -1.05
C ALA A 107 -19.04 10.16 -1.68
N GLU A 108 -18.61 10.09 -2.94
CA GLU A 108 -18.26 8.82 -3.60
C GLU A 108 -17.13 8.09 -2.89
N ASN A 109 -16.04 8.81 -2.59
CA ASN A 109 -14.89 8.24 -1.89
C ASN A 109 -15.29 7.81 -0.47
N LEU A 110 -16.05 8.63 0.25
CA LEU A 110 -16.54 8.28 1.59
C LEU A 110 -17.38 7.00 1.56
N TYR A 111 -18.29 6.88 0.60
CA TYR A 111 -19.12 5.68 0.46
C TYR A 111 -18.29 4.44 0.13
N ALA A 112 -17.34 4.54 -0.80
CA ALA A 112 -16.45 3.43 -1.14
C ALA A 112 -15.55 3.00 0.04
N LEU A 113 -15.02 3.97 0.81
CA LEU A 113 -14.22 3.70 2.00
C LEU A 113 -15.05 3.04 3.09
N GLN A 114 -16.30 3.48 3.30
CA GLN A 114 -17.23 2.86 4.23
C GLN A 114 -17.55 1.41 3.83
N LEU A 115 -17.75 1.13 2.54
CA LEU A 115 -17.91 -0.24 2.04
C LEU A 115 -16.66 -1.11 2.28
N ALA A 116 -15.48 -0.51 2.39
CA ALA A 116 -14.24 -1.19 2.73
C ALA A 116 -13.99 -1.31 4.25
N GLY A 117 -14.95 -0.93 5.09
CA GLY A 117 -14.82 -0.97 6.56
C GLY A 117 -14.05 0.22 7.16
N ILE A 118 -13.87 1.30 6.41
CA ILE A 118 -13.21 2.53 6.85
C ILE A 118 -14.31 3.55 7.20
N ASP A 119 -14.86 3.42 8.41
CA ASP A 119 -16.02 4.22 8.86
C ASP A 119 -15.70 5.70 9.07
N ASN A 120 -14.47 6.02 9.48
CA ASN A 120 -14.05 7.40 9.74
C ASN A 120 -12.70 7.69 9.07
N PRO A 121 -12.70 7.88 7.73
CA PRO A 121 -11.47 7.99 6.97
C PRO A 121 -10.63 9.20 7.37
N GLN A 122 -11.24 10.27 7.88
CA GLN A 122 -10.53 11.44 8.37
C GLN A 122 -9.66 11.17 9.61
N GLU A 123 -10.09 10.26 10.47
CA GLU A 123 -9.36 9.87 11.68
C GLU A 123 -8.44 8.67 11.44
N GLN A 124 -8.78 7.81 10.47
CA GLN A 124 -8.05 6.58 10.20
C GLN A 124 -6.90 6.75 9.19
N LEU A 125 -7.06 7.64 8.21
CA LEU A 125 -6.03 7.90 7.20
C LEU A 125 -5.03 8.95 7.68
N LEU A 126 -3.82 8.90 7.13
CA LEU A 126 -2.81 9.93 7.33
C LEU A 126 -3.01 11.05 6.30
N LEU A 127 -3.41 12.23 6.78
CA LEU A 127 -3.71 13.41 5.97
C LEU A 127 -2.65 14.51 6.20
N PRO A 128 -2.52 15.53 5.31
CA PRO A 128 -1.61 16.65 5.48
C PRO A 128 -1.82 17.39 6.80
N ASN A 129 -3.07 17.50 7.27
CA ASN A 129 -3.41 18.10 8.56
C ASN A 129 -2.71 17.43 9.75
N ASN A 130 -2.40 16.13 9.66
CA ASN A 130 -1.68 15.42 10.71
C ASN A 130 -0.19 15.76 10.74
N LEU A 131 0.36 16.23 9.61
CA LEU A 131 1.78 16.51 9.45
C LEU A 131 2.12 18.01 9.36
N ALA A 132 1.10 18.88 9.38
CA ALA A 132 1.26 20.33 9.17
C ALA A 132 2.20 21.01 10.18
N SER A 133 2.37 20.44 11.38
CA SER A 133 3.28 20.93 12.42
C SER A 133 4.75 20.56 12.20
N TYR A 134 5.07 19.65 11.28
CA TYR A 134 6.42 19.15 11.07
C TYR A 134 7.10 19.84 9.88
N THR A 135 7.94 20.83 10.19
CA THR A 135 8.81 21.50 9.22
C THR A 135 10.27 21.31 9.61
N PRO A 136 11.12 20.68 8.75
CA PRO A 136 10.82 20.13 7.43
C PRO A 136 10.00 18.83 7.47
N PHE A 137 9.41 18.41 6.34
CA PHE A 137 8.58 17.20 6.23
C PHE A 137 9.30 15.94 6.79
N PRO A 138 8.68 15.14 7.67
CA PRO A 138 9.40 14.21 8.55
C PRO A 138 10.03 13.02 7.83
N SER A 139 9.43 12.53 6.74
CA SER A 139 9.92 11.34 6.02
C SER A 139 10.65 11.67 4.72
N THR A 140 11.72 10.94 4.43
CA THR A 140 12.53 11.11 3.21
C THR A 140 12.32 10.01 2.17
N ARG A 141 11.75 8.86 2.55
CA ARG A 141 11.46 7.74 1.66
C ARG A 141 10.02 7.80 1.15
N LEU A 142 9.87 8.18 -0.11
CA LEU A 142 8.58 8.41 -0.74
C LEU A 142 8.45 7.53 -1.98
N VAL A 143 7.31 6.87 -2.15
CA VAL A 143 6.96 6.09 -3.35
C VAL A 143 5.68 6.63 -3.96
N SER A 144 5.69 6.79 -5.28
CA SER A 144 4.52 7.22 -6.04
C SER A 144 3.50 6.09 -6.21
N SER A 145 2.26 6.36 -5.81
CA SER A 145 1.11 5.50 -6.10
C SER A 145 0.87 5.35 -7.61
N THR A 146 1.15 6.38 -8.44
CA THR A 146 1.10 6.24 -9.90
C THR A 146 2.07 5.18 -10.42
N THR A 147 3.29 5.10 -9.86
CA THR A 147 4.26 4.05 -10.20
C THR A 147 3.73 2.67 -9.81
N ILE A 148 3.03 2.57 -8.68
CA ILE A 148 2.43 1.33 -8.21
C ILE A 148 1.28 0.88 -9.12
N VAL A 149 0.35 1.79 -9.48
CA VAL A 149 -0.76 1.49 -10.39
C VAL A 149 -0.25 1.03 -11.74
N LEU A 150 0.76 1.71 -12.30
CA LEU A 150 1.39 1.30 -13.55
C LEU A 150 2.08 -0.06 -13.44
N ALA A 151 2.75 -0.34 -12.31
CA ALA A 151 3.38 -1.63 -12.06
C ALA A 151 2.35 -2.76 -11.93
N LEU A 152 1.25 -2.53 -11.21
CA LEU A 152 0.15 -3.48 -11.07
C LEU A 152 -0.54 -3.73 -12.42
N HIS A 153 -0.83 -2.66 -13.18
CA HIS A 153 -1.41 -2.78 -14.52
C HIS A 153 -0.50 -3.56 -15.48
N SER A 154 0.81 -3.28 -15.49
CA SER A 154 1.78 -3.99 -16.32
C SER A 154 1.92 -5.46 -15.91
N PHE A 155 1.89 -5.76 -14.61
CA PHE A 155 1.95 -7.13 -14.11
C PHE A 155 0.69 -7.93 -14.46
N LEU A 156 -0.48 -7.30 -14.45
CA LEU A 156 -1.74 -7.93 -14.85
C LEU A 156 -1.77 -8.21 -16.36
N MET A 157 -1.26 -7.29 -17.18
CA MET A 157 -1.16 -7.44 -18.63
C MET A 157 -0.17 -8.54 -19.07
N LEU A 158 0.82 -8.87 -18.25
CA LEU A 158 1.80 -9.95 -18.51
C LEU A 158 1.25 -11.36 -18.21
N ARG A 159 0.03 -11.47 -17.66
CA ARG A 159 -0.63 -12.75 -17.33
C ARG A 159 -1.82 -13.10 -18.22
N VAL A 160 -2.04 -12.35 -19.31
CA VAL A 160 -3.04 -12.64 -20.36
C VAL A 160 -2.31 -13.09 -21.63
#